data_AF-A0A7C1XX58-F1
#
_entry.id   AF-A0A7C1XX58-F1
#
_cell.length_a   1.000
_cell.length_b   1.000
_cell.length_c   1.000
_cell.angle_alpha   90.00
_cell.angle_beta   90.00
_cell.angle_gamma   90.00
#
_symmetry.space_group_name_H-M   'P 1'
#
loop_
_entity.id
_entity.type
_entity.pdbx_description
1 polymer ?
#
loop_
_entity_poly.entity_id
_entity_poly.type
_entity_poly.pdbx_seq_one_letter_code
_entity_poly.pdbx_strand_id
1 'polypeptide(L)' 'MGKHADSTDSKILRRIQACKRGWVFTPDSFTDLGTRRAVDLALMRHRDSGLIRHLVWCNV' A
#
# COMPACT_ATOMS: atom_id res chain seq x y z
N MET A 1 -15.19 10.97 9.13
CA MET A 1 -14.17 9.94 8.80
C MET A 1 -14.80 8.57 8.97
N GLY A 2 -15.54 8.05 7.98
CA GLY A 2 -16.27 6.81 8.18
C GLY A 2 -17.06 6.44 6.93
N LYS A 3 -16.52 5.47 6.17
CA LYS A 3 -17.20 4.69 5.12
C LYS A 3 -16.31 3.62 4.48
N HIS A 4 -14.98 3.66 4.71
CA HIS A 4 -14.04 2.72 4.10
C HIS A 4 -13.08 2.06 5.10
N ALA A 5 -13.47 1.86 6.36
CA ALA A 5 -12.59 1.21 7.35
C ALA A 5 -12.09 -0.18 6.90
N ASP A 6 -12.86 -0.87 6.03
CA ASP A 6 -12.57 -2.20 5.51
C ASP A 6 -12.15 -2.27 4.03
N SER A 7 -11.89 -1.14 3.38
CA SER A 7 -11.38 -1.15 2.01
C SER A 7 -9.95 -1.73 1.95
N THR A 8 -9.57 -2.28 0.80
CA THR A 8 -8.18 -2.73 0.56
C THR A 8 -7.16 -1.62 0.85
N ASP A 9 -7.49 -0.37 0.52
CA ASP A 9 -6.68 0.82 0.83
C ASP A 9 -6.43 0.97 2.33
N SER A 10 -7.48 1.02 3.15
CA SER A 10 -7.37 1.15 4.61
C SER A 10 -6.64 -0.03 5.25
N LYS A 11 -6.83 -1.25 4.72
CA LYS A 11 -6.13 -2.46 5.19
C LYS A 11 -4.63 -2.42 4.88
N ILE A 12 -4.26 -2.00 3.67
CA ILE A 12 -2.87 -1.81 3.27
C ILE A 12 -2.23 -0.72 4.14
N LEU A 13 -2.89 0.42 4.31
CA LEU A 13 -2.41 1.51 5.15
C LEU A 13 -2.14 1.05 6.59
N ARG A 14 -3.08 0.32 7.20
CA ARG A 14 -2.93 -0.22 8.55
C ARG A 14 -1.73 -1.17 8.65
N ARG A 15 -1.50 -2.02 7.66
CA ARG A 15 -0.36 -2.95 7.64
C ARG A 15 0.98 -2.24 7.45
N ILE A 16 1.04 -1.22 6.61
CA ILE A 16 2.23 -0.36 6.45
C ILE A 16 2.55 0.32 7.78
N GLN A 17 1.56 0.92 8.45
CA GLN A 17 1.73 1.63 9.72
C GLN A 17 2.07 0.69 10.89
N ALA A 18 1.65 -0.57 10.85
CA ALA A 18 1.99 -1.56 11.87
C ALA A 18 3.47 -1.98 11.82
N CYS A 19 4.16 -1.73 10.71
CA CYS A 19 5.58 -2.05 10.59
C CYS A 19 6.44 -0.89 11.12
N LYS A 20 7.57 -1.25 11.75
CA LYS A 20 8.51 -0.26 12.28
C LYS A 20 9.23 0.48 11.15
N ARG A 21 9.81 1.64 11.46
CA ARG A 21 10.64 2.42 10.52
C ARG A 21 11.74 1.54 9.90
N GLY A 22 11.93 1.68 8.59
CA GLY A 22 12.95 0.94 7.82
C GLY A 22 12.45 -0.35 7.14
N TRP A 23 11.17 -0.68 7.28
CA TRP A 23 10.58 -1.85 6.61
C TRP A 23 10.38 -1.62 5.11
N VAL A 24 10.57 -2.67 4.31
CA VAL A 24 10.40 -2.69 2.85
C VAL A 24 9.39 -3.76 2.48
N PHE A 25 8.38 -3.40 1.70
CA PHE A 25 7.32 -4.30 1.25
C PHE A 25 7.43 -4.58 -0.24
N THR A 26 6.96 -5.74 -0.66
CA THR A 26 6.64 -6.00 -2.06
C THR A 26 5.11 -5.98 -2.24
N PRO A 27 4.58 -5.71 -3.44
CA PRO A 27 3.14 -5.79 -3.67
C PRO A 27 2.54 -7.18 -3.35
N ASP A 28 3.35 -8.23 -3.39
CA ASP A 28 2.94 -9.60 -3.06
C ASP A 28 2.53 -9.76 -1.59
N SER A 29 3.13 -8.96 -0.70
CA SER A 29 2.84 -8.92 0.74
C SER A 29 1.42 -8.45 1.09
N PHE A 30 0.63 -8.03 0.10
CA PHE A 30 -0.74 -7.54 0.27
C PHE A 30 -1.78 -8.31 -0.55
N THR A 31 -1.39 -9.43 -1.18
CA THR A 31 -2.31 -10.27 -1.97
C THR A 31 -3.44 -10.88 -1.14
N ASP A 32 -3.26 -10.99 0.18
CA ASP A 32 -4.31 -11.39 1.13
C ASP A 32 -5.37 -10.30 1.36
N LEU A 33 -5.09 -9.05 1.01
CA LEU A 33 -5.95 -7.89 1.30
C LEU A 33 -6.84 -7.48 0.11
N GLY A 34 -6.65 -8.09 -1.06
CA GLY A 34 -7.44 -7.82 -2.25
C GLY A 34 -6.83 -8.34 -3.54
N THR A 35 -7.50 -8.04 -4.66
CA THR A 35 -6.98 -8.40 -5.98
C THR A 35 -5.71 -7.62 -6.30
N ARG A 36 -4.85 -8.18 -7.17
CA ARG A 36 -3.60 -7.52 -7.57
C ARG A 36 -3.81 -6.08 -8.05
N ARG A 37 -4.84 -5.85 -8.86
CA ARG A 37 -5.21 -4.51 -9.34
C ARG A 37 -5.61 -3.54 -8.22
N ALA A 38 -6.36 -4.01 -7.23
CA ALA A 38 -6.75 -3.18 -6.09
C ALA A 38 -5.54 -2.82 -5.22
N VAL A 39 -4.62 -3.77 -5.01
CA VAL A 39 -3.35 -3.55 -4.32
C VAL A 39 -2.49 -2.53 -5.07
N ASP A 40 -2.27 -2.72 -6.38
CA ASP A 40 -1.46 -1.82 -7.19
C ASP A 40 -2.02 -0.39 -7.18
N LEU A 41 -3.34 -0.22 -7.27
CA LEU A 41 -3.99 1.09 -7.23
C LEU A 41 -3.86 1.77 -5.85
N ALA A 42 -3.98 1.01 -4.76
CA ALA A 42 -3.79 1.54 -3.41
C ALA A 42 -2.34 1.96 -3.16
N LEU A 43 -1.37 1.14 -3.58
CA LEU A 43 0.06 1.47 -3.48
C LEU A 43 0.42 2.70 -4.32
N MET A 44 -0.15 2.83 -5.52
CA MET A 44 0.02 4.02 -6.37
C MET A 44 -0.48 5.28 -5.67
N ARG A 45 -1.69 5.26 -5.08
CA ARG A 45 -2.23 6.40 -4.33
C ARG A 45 -1.35 6.81 -3.15
N HIS A 46 -0.88 5.84 -2.37
CA HIS A 46 -0.02 6.11 -1.22
C HIS A 46 1.39 6.58 -1.63
N ARG A 47 1.89 6.15 -2.80
CA ARG A 47 3.12 6.69 -3.40
C ARG A 47 2.91 8.15 -3.79
N ASP A 48 1.84 8.45 -4.53
CA ASP A 48 1.55 9.80 -5.02
C ASP A 48 1.27 10.77 -3.87
N SER A 49 0.70 10.28 -2.77
CA SER A 49 0.53 11.06 -1.54
C SER A 49 1.82 11.25 -0.72
N GLY A 50 2.93 10.63 -1.12
CA GLY A 50 4.21 10.67 -0.41
C GLY A 50 4.25 9.86 0.89
N LEU A 51 3.25 9.02 1.18
CA LEU A 51 3.20 8.19 2.38
C LEU A 51 4.25 7.07 2.31
N ILE A 52 4.42 6.49 1.12
CA ILE A 52 5.43 5.47 0.87
C ILE A 52 6.40 5.92 -0.23
N ARG A 53 7.65 5.51 -0.09
CA ARG A 53 8.67 5.70 -1.13
C ARG A 53 8.84 4.39 -1.88
N HIS A 54 8.72 4.44 -3.20
CA HIS A 54 9.11 3.33 -4.04
C HIS A 54 10.65 3.26 -4.09
N LEU A 55 11.24 2.16 -3.63
CA LEU A 55 12.70 1.99 -3.58
C LEU A 55 13.29 1.51 -4.89
N VAL A 56 12.48 0.93 -5.78
CA VAL A 56 12.87 0.71 -7.16
C VAL A 56 11.63 0.66 -8.05
N TRP A 57 11.53 1.61 -8.98
CA TRP A 57 10.81 1.39 -10.23
C TRP A 57 11.39 2.36 -11.24
N CYS A 58 12.32 1.86 -12.04
CA CYS A 58 12.64 2.52 -13.29
C CYS A 58 11.51 2.14 -14.25
N ASN A 59 10.64 3.10 -14.55
CA ASN A 59 9.92 3.11 -15.81
C ASN A 59 10.14 4.51 -16.38
N VAL A 60 10.94 4.55 -17.45
CA VAL A 60 10.99 5.69 -18.37
C VAL A 60 9.61 5.85 -19.03
#